data_AF-A0A7X2IDC2-F1
#
_entry.id   AF-A0A7X2IDC2-F1
#
_cell.length_a   1.000
_cell.length_b   1.000
_cell.length_c   1.000
_cell.angle_alpha   90.00
_cell.angle_beta   90.00
_cell.angle_gamma   90.00
#
_symmetry.space_group_name_H-M   'P 1'
#
loop_
_entity.id
_entity.type
_entity.pdbx_description
1 polymer ?
#
loop_
_entity_poly.entity_id
_entity_poly.type
_entity_poly.pdbx_seq_one_letter_code
_entity_poly.pdbx_strand_id
1 'polypeptide(L)'
;MSETALPFPSTGMDPQALAEATVRAMYARDNASQSLGMKVLEVGPGRARLSMLVRSDMLNGHATCHGGFIFALADSSFAFACNSRNLNTVASGCSIDYVAPALRDDVLTAEAQERTLAGRTGVYDITVSNQDGKVIALFRGKSYRIKGEVIAGLPAAQQGHA
;
A
#
# COMPACT_ATOMS: atom_id res chain seq x y z
N MET A 1 21.84 -10.42 -16.10
CA MET A 1 21.74 -11.71 -15.40
C MET A 1 20.67 -11.53 -14.32
N SER A 2 19.69 -12.44 -14.28
CA SER A 2 18.40 -12.33 -13.57
C SER A 2 18.50 -11.80 -12.13
N GLU A 3 17.99 -10.58 -11.87
CA GLU A 3 17.72 -10.07 -10.52
C GLU A 3 16.56 -10.85 -9.93
N THR A 4 16.89 -11.83 -9.09
CA THR A 4 15.88 -12.62 -8.38
C THR A 4 15.37 -11.79 -7.21
N ALA A 5 14.12 -11.34 -7.30
CA ALA A 5 13.40 -10.76 -6.18
C ALA A 5 13.58 -11.66 -4.95
N LEU A 6 13.87 -11.07 -3.79
CA LEU A 6 14.06 -11.85 -2.56
C LEU A 6 12.81 -12.71 -2.32
N PRO A 7 12.97 -14.02 -2.10
CA PRO A 7 11.84 -14.91 -1.86
C PRO A 7 11.08 -14.45 -0.61
N PHE A 8 9.76 -14.65 -0.61
CA PHE A 8 8.97 -14.50 0.61
C PHE A 8 9.63 -15.32 1.72
N PRO A 9 9.74 -14.77 2.95
CA PRO A 9 10.27 -15.55 4.06
C PRO A 9 9.46 -16.85 4.13
N SER A 10 10.17 -17.99 4.14
CA SER A 10 9.58 -19.33 4.20
C SER A 10 8.96 -19.57 5.58
N THR A 11 7.87 -18.88 5.84
CA THR A 11 7.07 -19.00 7.07
C THR A 11 6.13 -20.19 7.01
N GLY A 12 6.21 -21.02 5.95
CA GLY A 12 5.30 -22.16 5.64
C GLY A 12 3.85 -21.74 5.42
N MET A 13 3.54 -20.48 5.65
CA MET A 13 2.31 -19.81 5.30
C MET A 13 2.37 -19.40 3.83
N ASP A 14 1.26 -19.61 3.14
CA ASP A 14 1.04 -19.10 1.79
C ASP A 14 1.30 -17.57 1.74
N PRO A 15 2.11 -17.06 0.79
CA PRO A 15 2.40 -15.63 0.66
C PRO A 15 1.16 -14.73 0.61
N GLN A 16 0.06 -15.21 0.02
CA GLN A 16 -1.20 -14.46 -0.03
C GLN A 16 -1.83 -14.39 1.37
N ALA A 17 -1.94 -15.51 2.09
CA ALA A 17 -2.39 -15.52 3.48
C ALA A 17 -1.54 -14.63 4.41
N LEU A 18 -0.21 -14.61 4.24
CA LEU A 18 0.68 -13.75 5.02
C LEU A 18 0.40 -12.27 4.75
N ALA A 19 0.22 -11.89 3.48
CA ALA A 19 -0.08 -10.51 3.09
C ALA A 19 -1.41 -10.03 3.69
N GLU A 20 -2.44 -10.87 3.63
CA GLU A 20 -3.76 -10.59 4.22
C GLU A 20 -3.70 -10.44 5.73
N ALA A 21 -3.04 -11.37 6.42
CA ALA A 21 -2.86 -11.28 7.87
C ALA A 21 -2.10 -10.01 8.27
N THR A 22 -1.06 -9.66 7.50
CA THR A 22 -0.20 -8.51 7.77
C THR A 22 -0.97 -7.21 7.63
N VAL A 23 -1.68 -7.03 6.51
CA VAL A 23 -2.46 -5.81 6.27
C VAL A 23 -3.65 -5.72 7.21
N ARG A 24 -4.29 -6.84 7.57
CA ARG A 24 -5.35 -6.84 8.60
C ARG A 24 -4.83 -6.33 9.95
N ALA A 25 -3.66 -6.82 10.38
CA ALA A 25 -3.06 -6.39 11.64
C ALA A 25 -2.62 -4.91 11.60
N MET A 26 -2.04 -4.47 10.49
CA MET A 26 -1.61 -3.08 10.30
C MET A 26 -2.80 -2.12 10.24
N TYR A 27 -3.80 -2.41 9.41
CA TYR A 27 -4.98 -1.57 9.22
C TYR A 27 -5.79 -1.42 10.49
N ALA A 28 -5.91 -2.47 11.32
CA ALA A 28 -6.65 -2.43 12.59
C ALA A 28 -6.17 -1.34 13.57
N ARG A 29 -4.93 -0.87 13.42
CA ARG A 29 -4.33 0.22 14.22
C ARG A 29 -3.96 1.46 13.40
N ASP A 30 -4.31 1.50 12.13
CA ASP A 30 -4.10 2.65 11.25
C ASP A 30 -5.28 3.62 11.34
N ASN A 31 -5.27 4.46 12.37
CA ASN A 31 -6.33 5.44 12.61
C ASN A 31 -6.42 6.48 11.50
N ALA A 32 -5.32 6.79 10.80
CA ALA A 32 -5.29 7.78 9.75
C ALA A 32 -6.10 7.30 8.54
N SER A 33 -5.78 6.13 7.98
CA SER A 33 -6.53 5.56 6.86
C SER A 33 -8.00 5.32 7.22
N GLN A 34 -8.28 4.83 8.44
CA GLN A 34 -9.66 4.63 8.92
C GLN A 34 -10.44 5.95 9.01
N SER A 35 -9.85 7.03 9.55
CA SER A 35 -10.52 8.35 9.68
C SER A 35 -10.84 8.99 8.32
N LEU A 36 -10.03 8.69 7.31
CA LEU A 36 -10.28 9.11 5.92
C LEU A 36 -11.31 8.22 5.22
N GLY A 37 -11.83 7.18 5.89
CA GLY A 37 -12.81 6.26 5.33
C GLY A 37 -12.23 5.33 4.27
N MET A 38 -10.91 5.13 4.28
CA MET A 38 -10.25 4.23 3.33
C MET A 38 -10.62 2.78 3.62
N LYS A 39 -10.84 1.98 2.58
CA LYS A 39 -11.13 0.55 2.68
C LYS A 39 -10.08 -0.24 1.92
N VAL A 40 -9.55 -1.30 2.51
CA VAL A 40 -8.72 -2.27 1.81
C VAL A 40 -9.65 -3.13 0.96
N LEU A 41 -9.48 -3.08 -0.37
CA LEU A 41 -10.26 -3.86 -1.32
C LEU A 41 -9.58 -5.19 -1.64
N GLU A 42 -8.26 -5.16 -1.79
CA GLU A 42 -7.44 -6.33 -2.07
C GLU A 42 -6.02 -6.10 -1.57
N VAL A 43 -5.35 -7.18 -1.20
CA VAL A 43 -3.93 -7.20 -0.87
C VAL A 43 -3.31 -8.46 -1.43
N GLY A 44 -2.03 -8.42 -1.73
CA GLY A 44 -1.24 -9.62 -1.91
C GLY A 44 0.26 -9.34 -1.78
N PRO A 45 1.09 -10.33 -2.12
CA PRO A 45 2.52 -10.21 -2.29
C PRO A 45 2.99 -8.94 -3.03
N GLY A 46 3.48 -7.93 -2.30
CA GLY A 46 3.99 -6.69 -2.89
C GLY A 46 2.93 -5.80 -3.56
N ARG A 47 1.65 -6.02 -3.29
CA ARG A 47 0.54 -5.31 -3.95
C ARG A 47 -0.59 -5.00 -2.96
N ALA A 48 -1.28 -3.89 -3.17
CA ALA A 48 -2.46 -3.54 -2.39
C ALA A 48 -3.38 -2.64 -3.22
N ARG A 49 -4.69 -2.74 -2.96
CA ARG A 49 -5.71 -1.90 -3.58
C ARG A 49 -6.63 -1.35 -2.51
N LEU A 50 -6.75 -0.03 -2.44
CA LEU A 50 -7.56 0.69 -1.45
C LEU A 50 -8.55 1.60 -2.16
N SER A 51 -9.71 1.83 -1.54
CA SER A 51 -10.65 2.86 -1.98
C SER A 51 -10.90 3.94 -0.93
N MET A 52 -11.23 5.15 -1.37
CA MET A 52 -11.64 6.28 -0.53
C MET A 52 -12.72 7.10 -1.22
N LEU A 53 -13.84 7.34 -0.53
CA LEU A 53 -14.87 8.28 -0.99
C LEU A 53 -14.39 9.72 -0.76
N VAL A 54 -14.44 10.56 -1.78
CA VAL A 54 -14.16 11.99 -1.65
C VAL A 54 -15.33 12.69 -0.99
N ARG A 55 -15.15 13.09 0.27
CA ARG A 55 -16.16 13.79 1.06
C ARG A 55 -16.07 15.31 0.89
N SER A 56 -17.09 16.03 1.34
CA SER A 56 -17.13 17.49 1.29
C SER A 56 -16.02 18.17 2.10
N ASP A 57 -15.61 17.58 3.23
CA ASP A 57 -14.51 18.08 4.08
C ASP A 57 -13.12 17.84 3.48
N MET A 58 -13.03 17.10 2.37
CA MET A 58 -11.79 16.82 1.66
C MET A 58 -11.53 17.77 0.49
N LEU A 59 -12.45 18.70 0.20
CA LEU A 59 -12.32 19.62 -0.92
C LEU A 59 -11.36 20.77 -0.59
N ASN A 60 -10.57 21.17 -1.59
CA ASN A 60 -9.73 22.36 -1.54
C ASN A 60 -10.49 23.63 -1.98
N GLY A 61 -9.80 24.77 -2.04
CA GLY A 61 -10.37 26.05 -2.47
C GLY A 61 -10.88 26.11 -3.92
N HIS A 62 -10.63 25.07 -4.73
CA HIS A 62 -11.15 24.91 -6.08
C HIS A 62 -12.30 23.90 -6.18
N ALA A 63 -12.86 23.48 -5.04
CA ALA A 63 -13.93 22.47 -4.96
C ALA A 63 -13.56 21.10 -5.57
N THR A 64 -12.27 20.77 -5.59
CA THR A 64 -11.74 19.44 -5.98
C THR A 64 -11.10 18.78 -4.77
N CYS A 65 -10.93 17.45 -4.78
CA CYS A 65 -10.25 16.75 -3.70
C CYS A 65 -8.86 17.34 -3.48
N HIS A 66 -8.54 17.70 -2.24
CA HIS A 66 -7.24 18.24 -1.90
C HIS A 66 -6.15 17.21 -2.19
N GLY A 67 -5.07 17.64 -2.85
CA GLY A 67 -3.98 16.74 -3.26
C GLY A 67 -3.40 15.93 -2.10
N GLY A 68 -3.35 16.52 -0.90
CA GLY A 68 -2.94 15.82 0.33
C GLY A 68 -3.78 14.57 0.68
N PHE A 69 -5.09 14.55 0.40
CA PHE A 69 -5.91 13.34 0.63
C PHE A 69 -5.69 12.29 -0.46
N ILE A 70 -5.49 12.71 -1.71
CA ILE A 70 -5.11 11.82 -2.81
C ILE A 70 -3.75 11.17 -2.51
N PHE A 71 -2.78 11.98 -2.04
CA PHE A 71 -1.48 11.50 -1.59
C PHE A 71 -1.62 10.50 -0.45
N ALA A 72 -2.42 10.80 0.59
CA ALA A 72 -2.64 9.91 1.71
C ALA A 72 -3.22 8.55 1.27
N LEU A 73 -4.13 8.53 0.30
CA LEU A 73 -4.65 7.29 -0.28
C LEU A 73 -3.55 6.49 -1.00
N ALA A 74 -2.76 7.16 -1.85
CA ALA A 74 -1.67 6.51 -2.57
C ALA A 74 -0.60 5.95 -1.63
N ASP A 75 -0.20 6.74 -0.63
CA ASP A 75 0.80 6.37 0.39
C ASP A 75 0.30 5.23 1.29
N SER A 76 -0.98 5.22 1.67
CA SER A 76 -1.57 4.11 2.43
C SER A 76 -1.55 2.81 1.63
N SER A 77 -1.89 2.88 0.33
CA SER A 77 -1.81 1.72 -0.56
C SER A 77 -0.37 1.22 -0.72
N PHE A 78 0.57 2.14 -0.85
CA PHE A 78 2.01 1.84 -0.87
C PHE A 78 2.46 1.16 0.43
N ALA A 79 2.08 1.69 1.59
CA ALA A 79 2.45 1.17 2.90
C ALA A 79 1.99 -0.29 3.06
N PHE A 80 0.75 -0.60 2.69
CA PHE A 80 0.21 -1.96 2.76
C PHE A 80 0.89 -2.92 1.78
N ALA A 81 1.22 -2.45 0.57
CA ALA A 81 1.96 -3.26 -0.40
C ALA A 81 3.39 -3.59 0.08
N CYS A 82 4.16 -2.60 0.55
CA CYS A 82 5.55 -2.83 0.95
C CYS A 82 5.70 -3.57 2.28
N ASN A 83 4.70 -3.52 3.16
CA ASN A 83 4.68 -4.30 4.40
C ASN A 83 4.08 -5.71 4.24
N SER A 84 3.51 -6.07 3.09
CA SER A 84 2.82 -7.37 2.84
C SER A 84 3.62 -8.65 3.16
N ARG A 85 4.92 -8.53 3.42
CA ARG A 85 5.81 -9.65 3.81
C ARG A 85 6.02 -9.77 5.32
N ASN A 86 5.22 -9.10 6.14
CA ASN A 86 5.35 -9.01 7.59
C ASN A 86 6.66 -8.38 8.10
N LEU A 87 7.40 -7.68 7.23
CA LEU A 87 8.64 -7.00 7.59
C LEU A 87 8.38 -5.51 7.71
N ASN A 88 8.71 -4.91 8.86
CA ASN A 88 8.49 -3.48 9.08
C ASN A 88 9.22 -2.66 8.03
N THR A 89 8.44 -1.95 7.23
CA THR A 89 8.92 -1.22 6.06
C THR A 89 8.29 0.17 6.05
N VAL A 90 9.12 1.18 5.85
CA VAL A 90 8.71 2.58 5.86
C VAL A 90 9.01 3.26 4.54
N ALA A 91 8.30 4.34 4.23
CA ALA A 91 8.64 5.22 3.13
C ALA A 91 10.00 5.90 3.41
N SER A 92 10.94 5.81 2.47
CA SER A 92 12.19 6.59 2.47
C SER A 92 12.15 7.78 1.52
N GLY A 93 11.16 7.82 0.63
CA GLY A 93 10.89 8.95 -0.26
C GLY A 93 9.81 8.59 -1.27
N CYS A 94 9.22 9.59 -1.90
CA CYS A 94 8.21 9.40 -2.94
C CYS A 94 8.14 10.60 -3.90
N SER A 95 7.45 10.41 -5.02
CA SER A 95 6.98 11.46 -5.92
C SER A 95 5.54 11.18 -6.31
N ILE A 96 4.76 12.23 -6.56
CA ILE A 96 3.40 12.13 -7.06
C ILE A 96 3.16 13.15 -8.17
N ASP A 97 2.53 12.71 -9.24
CA ASP A 97 2.04 13.54 -10.34
C ASP A 97 0.51 13.53 -10.32
N TYR A 98 -0.11 14.72 -10.28
CA TYR A 98 -1.55 14.88 -10.36
C TYR A 98 -1.96 15.08 -11.82
N VAL A 99 -2.65 14.08 -12.38
CA VAL A 99 -3.00 14.02 -13.80
C VAL A 99 -4.35 14.67 -14.08
N ALA A 100 -5.31 14.54 -13.16
CA ALA A 100 -6.64 15.09 -13.27
C ALA A 100 -7.25 15.42 -11.90
N PRO A 101 -8.24 16.34 -11.82
CA PRO A 101 -8.95 16.58 -10.58
C PRO A 101 -9.85 15.38 -10.23
N ALA A 102 -9.92 15.08 -8.94
CA ALA A 102 -10.98 14.28 -8.33
C ALA A 102 -12.03 15.21 -7.74
N LEU A 103 -13.29 14.84 -7.84
CA LEU A 103 -14.44 15.64 -7.44
C LEU A 103 -15.10 15.07 -6.18
N ARG A 104 -15.97 15.87 -5.57
CA ARG A 104 -16.86 15.38 -4.50
C ARG A 104 -17.62 14.15 -5.00
N ASP A 105 -17.80 13.19 -4.10
CA ASP A 105 -18.52 11.94 -4.30
C ASP A 105 -17.83 10.96 -5.28
N ASP A 106 -16.66 11.30 -5.83
CA ASP A 106 -15.80 10.31 -6.49
C ASP A 106 -15.39 9.21 -5.50
N VAL A 107 -15.33 7.98 -5.97
CA VAL A 107 -14.70 6.87 -5.26
C VAL A 107 -13.33 6.64 -5.88
N LEU A 108 -12.30 7.13 -5.21
CA LEU A 108 -10.93 6.94 -5.65
C LEU A 108 -10.44 5.55 -5.27
N THR A 109 -9.77 4.89 -6.21
CA THR A 109 -9.08 3.61 -6.00
C THR A 109 -7.59 3.82 -6.23
N ALA A 110 -6.76 3.47 -5.26
CA ALA A 110 -5.31 3.41 -5.42
C ALA A 110 -4.85 1.96 -5.55
N GLU A 111 -4.07 1.67 -6.58
CA GLU A 111 -3.51 0.35 -6.88
C GLU A 111 -1.99 0.40 -6.80
N ALA A 112 -1.42 -0.21 -5.77
CA ALA A 112 0.02 -0.31 -5.55
C ALA A 112 0.58 -1.62 -6.09
N GLN A 113 1.69 -1.53 -6.82
CA GLN A 113 2.41 -2.68 -7.37
C GLN A 113 3.92 -2.53 -7.15
N GLU A 114 4.53 -3.54 -6.55
CA GLU A 114 5.99 -3.67 -6.46
C GLU A 114 6.62 -3.71 -7.85
N ARG A 115 7.66 -2.90 -8.05
CA ARG A 115 8.49 -2.89 -9.26
C ARG A 115 9.83 -3.54 -9.00
N THR A 116 10.47 -3.21 -7.89
CA THR A 116 11.75 -3.78 -7.49
C THR A 116 11.80 -3.99 -5.98
N LEU A 117 12.49 -5.04 -5.57
CA LEU A 117 12.79 -5.31 -4.17
C LEU A 117 14.20 -5.91 -4.09
N ALA A 118 15.12 -5.17 -3.47
CA ALA A 118 16.52 -5.56 -3.33
C ALA A 118 17.01 -5.25 -1.92
N GLY A 119 17.40 -6.28 -1.18
CA GLY A 119 17.92 -6.16 0.18
C GLY A 119 16.91 -5.53 1.15
N ARG A 120 17.15 -4.27 1.51
CA ARG A 120 16.30 -3.50 2.44
C ARG A 120 15.48 -2.42 1.73
N THR A 121 15.56 -2.31 0.41
CA THR A 121 14.92 -1.25 -0.36
C THR A 121 14.01 -1.82 -1.43
N GLY A 122 12.93 -1.11 -1.76
CA GLY A 122 12.07 -1.47 -2.88
C GLY A 122 11.38 -0.25 -3.48
N VAL A 123 10.96 -0.36 -4.73
CA VAL A 123 10.25 0.68 -5.48
C VAL A 123 8.86 0.16 -5.85
N TYR A 124 7.85 0.99 -5.66
CA TYR A 124 6.45 0.67 -5.90
C TYR A 124 5.82 1.77 -6.74
N ASP A 125 5.03 1.38 -7.73
CA ASP A 125 4.21 2.30 -8.51
C ASP A 125 2.77 2.17 -8.08
N ILE A 126 2.11 3.31 -7.94
CA ILE A 126 0.73 3.43 -7.47
C ILE A 126 -0.03 4.26 -8.51
N THR A 127 -1.13 3.71 -9.02
CA THR A 127 -2.07 4.45 -9.87
C THR A 127 -3.31 4.76 -9.05
N VAL A 128 -3.73 6.03 -9.02
CA VAL A 128 -5.01 6.44 -8.44
C VAL A 128 -5.99 6.75 -9.56
N SER A 129 -7.14 6.08 -9.57
CA SER A 129 -8.22 6.29 -10.53
C SER A 129 -9.56 6.54 -9.82
N ASN A 130 -10.53 7.15 -10.50
CA ASN A 130 -11.90 7.22 -10.00
C ASN A 130 -12.74 6.02 -10.48
N GLN A 131 -14.02 5.99 -10.11
CA GLN A 131 -14.98 4.95 -10.48
C GLN A 131 -15.18 4.75 -12.00
N ASP A 132 -14.89 5.77 -12.81
CA ASP A 132 -15.02 5.73 -14.27
C ASP A 132 -13.71 5.27 -14.95
N GLY A 133 -12.70 4.87 -14.16
CA GLY A 133 -11.38 4.49 -14.66
C GLY A 133 -10.49 5.67 -15.06
N LYS A 134 -10.89 6.92 -14.78
CA LYS A 134 -10.09 8.10 -15.06
C LYS A 134 -8.91 8.16 -14.11
N VAL A 135 -7.69 8.23 -14.64
CA VAL A 135 -6.47 8.39 -13.84
C VAL A 135 -6.42 9.79 -13.24
N ILE A 136 -6.31 9.85 -11.91
CA ILE A 136 -6.27 11.06 -11.09
C ILE A 136 -4.83 11.39 -10.71
N ALA A 137 -4.05 10.40 -10.28
CA ALA A 137 -2.67 10.61 -9.89
C ALA A 137 -1.81 9.37 -10.12
N LEU A 138 -0.51 9.60 -10.28
CA LEU A 138 0.53 8.58 -10.39
C LEU A 138 1.55 8.83 -9.27
N PHE A 139 1.82 7.82 -8.46
CA PHE A 139 2.72 7.92 -7.32
C PHE A 139 3.81 6.85 -7.42
N ARG A 140 5.04 7.22 -7.07
CA ARG A 140 6.16 6.28 -6.94
C ARG A 140 6.75 6.35 -5.54
N GLY A 141 6.64 5.25 -4.80
CA GLY A 141 7.16 5.11 -3.45
C GLY A 141 8.50 4.38 -3.43
N LYS A 142 9.40 4.83 -2.56
CA LYS A 142 10.64 4.13 -2.20
C LYS A 142 10.50 3.65 -0.77
N SER A 143 10.71 2.36 -0.56
CA SER A 143 10.61 1.71 0.74
C SER A 143 11.99 1.46 1.35
N TYR A 144 12.04 1.42 2.68
CA TYR A 144 13.20 0.99 3.44
C TYR A 144 12.79 0.10 4.61
N ARG A 145 13.32 -1.11 4.66
CA ARG A 145 13.07 -2.08 5.71
C ARG A 145 13.84 -1.73 6.98
N ILE A 146 13.12 -1.64 8.09
CA ILE A 146 13.67 -1.43 9.43
C ILE A 146 13.58 -2.73 10.25
N LYS A 147 14.05 -2.70 11.51
CA LYS A 147 13.94 -3.85 12.41
C LYS A 147 12.48 -4.05 12.83
N GLY A 148 12.10 -5.32 13.01
CA GLY A 148 10.80 -5.72 13.53
C GLY A 148 9.84 -6.22 12.46
N GLU A 149 8.70 -6.69 12.94
CA GLU A 149 7.64 -7.32 12.16
C GLU A 149 6.32 -6.62 12.46
N VAL A 150 5.40 -6.68 11.49
CA VAL A 150 4.11 -6.02 11.59
C VAL A 150 3.17 -6.81 12.51
N ILE A 151 3.21 -8.13 12.41
CA ILE A 151 2.60 -9.11 13.30
C ILE A 151 3.72 -9.67 14.16
N ALA A 152 3.76 -9.25 15.43
CA ALA A 152 4.76 -9.74 16.37
C ALA A 152 4.51 -11.22 16.71
N GLY A 153 5.57 -12.04 16.70
CA GLY A 153 5.53 -13.42 17.20
C GLY A 153 4.84 -14.43 16.27
N LEU A 154 4.70 -14.11 14.97
CA LEU A 154 4.22 -15.08 13.98
C LEU A 154 5.19 -16.28 13.95
N PRO A 155 4.73 -17.53 14.21
CA PRO A 155 5.64 -18.68 14.22
C PRO A 155 6.33 -18.81 12.86
N ALA A 156 7.67 -18.81 12.86
CA ALA A 156 8.42 -19.25 11.68
C ALA A 156 8.06 -20.72 11.42
N ALA A 157 7.74 -21.10 10.18
CA ALA A 157 7.50 -22.51 9.88
C ALA A 157 8.70 -23.34 10.31
N GLN A 158 8.41 -24.41 11.04
CA GLN A 158 9.34 -25.51 11.19
C GLN A 158 9.65 -26.04 9.80
N GLN A 159 10.91 -25.91 9.40
CA GLN A 159 11.42 -26.60 8.22
C GLN A 159 11.34 -28.10 8.50
N GLY A 160 10.34 -28.75 7.91
CA GLY A 160 10.24 -30.20 7.91
C GLY A 160 11.48 -30.78 7.27
N HIS A 161 12.37 -31.31 8.09
CA HIS A 161 13.39 -32.25 7.64
C HIS A 161 12.68 -33.59 7.43
N ALA A 162 12.48 -33.94 6.16
CA ALA A 162 12.28 -35.32 5.72
C ALA A 162 13.30 -35.59 4.62
#